data_AF-A0A6B3KPF7-F1
#
_entry.id   AF-A0A6B3KPF7-F1
#
_cell.length_a   1.000
_cell.length_b   1.000
_cell.length_c   1.000
_cell.angle_alpha   90.00
_cell.angle_beta   90.00
_cell.angle_gamma   90.00
#
_symmetry.space_group_name_H-M   'P 1'
#
loop_
_entity.id
_entity.type
_entity.pdbx_description
1 polymer ?
#
loop_
_entity_poly.entity_id
_entity_poly.type
_entity_poly.pdbx_seq_one_letter_code
_entity_poly.pdbx_strand_id
1 'polypeptide(L)'
;MMPKALRKRVNRKDKGYHALRRSEINDLDKAASFLLAISYSGRTSQTKVSQGLIQMDCVALAVINDEWLVAANSRRLDDWHMEELAQELGFDFTYAIVERGQGGMHAEMQVLEEIKASSYSAKGVHMGISKPCCFDCKTTLDTVQALYSHYHTDTVVNWEAPDLS
;
A
#
# COMPACT_ATOMS: atom_id res chain seq x y z
N MET A 1 19.23 -16.68 -9.69
CA MET A 1 19.36 -15.62 -8.68
C MET A 1 18.54 -14.43 -9.13
N MET A 2 17.40 -14.15 -8.48
CA MET A 2 16.76 -12.84 -8.69
C MET A 2 17.68 -11.77 -8.09
N PRO A 3 17.91 -10.63 -8.77
CA PRO A 3 18.64 -9.53 -8.19
C PRO A 3 17.93 -9.16 -6.89
N LYS A 4 18.71 -8.91 -5.83
CA LYS A 4 18.21 -8.31 -4.59
C LYS A 4 17.53 -7.01 -5.00
N ALA A 5 16.19 -6.98 -5.05
CA ALA A 5 15.46 -5.76 -5.36
C ALA A 5 15.88 -4.74 -4.30
N LEU A 6 16.74 -3.80 -4.70
CA LEU A 6 17.31 -2.79 -3.83
C LEU A 6 16.17 -1.84 -3.48
N ARG A 7 15.49 -2.14 -2.36
CA ARG A 7 14.52 -1.24 -1.70
C ARG A 7 15.10 0.16 -1.68
N LYS A 8 14.48 1.10 -2.41
CA LYS A 8 15.10 2.40 -2.67
C LYS A 8 14.49 3.48 -1.80
N ARG A 9 15.35 4.16 -1.05
CA ARG A 9 14.99 5.41 -0.37
C ARG A 9 14.71 6.46 -1.42
N VAL A 10 13.59 7.15 -1.31
CA VAL A 10 13.20 8.23 -2.22
C VAL A 10 12.88 9.50 -1.45
N ASN A 11 13.19 10.66 -2.04
CA ASN A 11 12.70 11.94 -1.57
C ASN A 11 11.57 12.40 -2.50
N ARG A 12 10.36 12.49 -1.95
CA ARG A 12 9.16 12.87 -2.72
C ARG A 12 9.21 14.30 -3.25
N LYS A 13 10.08 15.15 -2.69
CA LYS A 13 10.28 16.56 -3.09
C LYS A 13 11.27 16.72 -4.25
N ASP A 14 11.97 15.66 -4.64
CA ASP A 14 12.92 15.74 -5.75
C ASP A 14 12.18 15.89 -7.08
N LYS A 15 12.68 16.77 -7.95
CA LYS A 15 12.07 17.04 -9.27
C LYS A 15 11.91 15.77 -10.14
N GLY A 16 12.81 14.80 -9.99
CA GLY A 16 12.79 13.53 -10.73
C GLY A 16 11.93 12.43 -10.12
N TYR A 17 11.38 12.63 -8.92
CA TYR A 17 10.71 11.58 -8.15
C TYR A 17 9.58 10.89 -8.92
N HIS A 18 8.69 11.65 -9.55
CA HIS A 18 7.54 11.07 -10.25
C HIS A 18 7.92 10.30 -11.51
N ALA A 19 8.98 10.71 -12.21
CA ALA A 19 9.50 9.97 -13.35
C ALA A 19 10.13 8.65 -12.87
N LEU A 20 10.96 8.74 -11.82
CA LEU A 20 11.61 7.59 -11.20
C LEU A 20 10.61 6.56 -10.68
N ARG A 21 9.61 7.02 -9.92
CA ARG A 21 8.60 6.13 -9.36
C ARG A 21 7.85 5.38 -10.46
N ARG A 22 7.45 6.07 -11.54
CA ARG A 22 6.76 5.43 -12.67
C ARG A 22 7.58 4.36 -13.37
N SER A 23 8.91 4.48 -13.40
CA SER A 23 9.79 3.48 -14.01
C SER A 23 10.13 2.30 -13.08
N GLU A 24 9.95 2.43 -11.77
CA GLU A 24 10.45 1.46 -10.78
C GLU A 24 9.35 0.76 -9.97
N ILE A 25 8.08 1.19 -10.09
CA ILE A 25 6.96 0.53 -9.40
C ILE A 25 6.43 -0.70 -10.16
N ASN A 26 5.97 -1.69 -9.41
CA ASN A 26 5.40 -2.93 -9.95
C ASN A 26 3.88 -2.79 -10.21
N ASP A 27 3.25 -3.83 -10.73
CA ASP A 27 1.82 -3.78 -11.06
C ASP A 27 0.91 -3.74 -9.82
N LEU A 28 1.33 -4.30 -8.68
CA LEU A 28 0.59 -4.14 -7.41
C LEU A 28 0.67 -2.70 -6.89
N ASP A 29 1.81 -2.01 -7.02
CA ASP A 29 1.92 -0.59 -6.69
C ASP A 29 1.00 0.27 -7.57
N LYS A 30 0.87 -0.10 -8.86
CA LYS A 30 -0.05 0.58 -9.79
C LYS A 30 -1.50 0.34 -9.38
N ALA A 31 -1.88 -0.89 -9.07
CA ALA A 31 -3.21 -1.23 -8.56
C ALA A 31 -3.53 -0.46 -7.26
N ALA A 32 -2.60 -0.41 -6.31
CA ALA A 32 -2.75 0.36 -5.07
C ALA A 32 -2.92 1.86 -5.36
N SER A 33 -2.15 2.39 -6.31
CA SER A 33 -2.26 3.78 -6.74
C SER A 33 -3.59 4.08 -7.45
N PHE A 34 -4.10 3.14 -8.23
CA PHE A 34 -5.39 3.23 -8.90
C PHE A 34 -6.53 3.29 -7.87
N LEU A 35 -6.57 2.34 -6.92
CA LEU A 35 -7.54 2.32 -5.82
C LEU A 35 -7.55 3.63 -5.03
N LEU A 36 -6.36 4.13 -4.68
CA LEU A 36 -6.23 5.42 -4.01
C LEU A 36 -6.85 6.54 -4.86
N ALA A 37 -6.52 6.59 -6.16
CA ALA A 37 -7.03 7.62 -7.06
C ALA A 37 -8.57 7.59 -7.18
N ILE A 38 -9.16 6.41 -7.40
CA ILE A 38 -10.61 6.28 -7.58
C ILE A 38 -11.36 6.63 -6.29
N SER A 39 -10.81 6.28 -5.12
CA SER A 39 -11.41 6.58 -3.81
C SER A 39 -11.58 8.10 -3.55
N TYR A 40 -10.74 8.93 -4.16
CA TYR A 40 -10.84 10.39 -4.09
C TYR A 40 -11.63 10.98 -5.25
N SER A 41 -11.51 10.41 -6.45
CA SER A 41 -12.17 10.91 -7.66
C SER A 41 -13.70 10.96 -7.54
N GLY A 42 -14.31 9.95 -6.92
CA GLY A 42 -15.76 9.88 -6.76
C GLY A 42 -16.32 10.74 -5.62
N ARG A 43 -15.47 11.36 -4.80
CA ARG A 43 -15.90 11.94 -3.50
C ARG A 43 -15.32 13.32 -3.17
N THR A 44 -14.37 13.85 -3.94
CA THR A 44 -13.70 15.12 -3.60
C THR A 44 -13.48 16.02 -4.81
N SER A 45 -13.78 17.31 -4.67
CA SER A 45 -13.36 18.33 -5.62
C SER A 45 -11.83 18.50 -5.57
N GLN A 46 -11.19 18.71 -6.73
CA GLN A 46 -9.75 18.91 -6.81
C GLN A 46 -9.36 20.28 -6.24
N THR A 47 -8.83 20.29 -5.02
CA THR A 47 -8.37 21.48 -4.30
C THR A 47 -6.98 21.20 -3.72
N LYS A 48 -6.26 22.25 -3.31
CA LYS A 48 -4.97 22.06 -2.60
C LYS A 48 -5.13 21.21 -1.34
N VAL A 49 -6.26 21.33 -0.65
CA VAL A 49 -6.57 20.56 0.58
C VAL A 49 -6.75 19.09 0.23
N SER A 50 -7.59 18.75 -0.75
CA SER A 50 -7.80 17.35 -1.14
C SER A 50 -6.54 16.71 -1.74
N GLN A 51 -5.72 17.46 -2.48
CA GLN A 51 -4.41 16.99 -2.93
C GLN A 51 -3.46 16.70 -1.76
N GLY A 52 -3.50 17.52 -0.70
CA GLY A 52 -2.78 17.24 0.55
C GLY A 52 -3.25 15.95 1.22
N LEU A 53 -4.58 15.72 1.29
CA LEU A 53 -5.15 14.50 1.85
C LEU A 53 -4.74 13.25 1.07
N ILE A 54 -4.81 13.27 -0.27
CA ILE A 54 -4.33 12.17 -1.13
C ILE A 54 -2.86 11.83 -0.82
N GLN A 55 -2.03 12.84 -0.61
CA GLN A 55 -0.61 12.65 -0.30
C GLN A 55 -0.36 12.04 1.10
N MET A 56 -1.30 12.23 2.02
CA MET A 56 -1.28 11.69 3.39
C MET A 56 -1.92 10.31 3.50
N ASP A 57 -2.75 9.94 2.53
CA ASP A 57 -3.44 8.65 2.47
C ASP A 57 -2.64 7.58 1.72
N CYS A 58 -2.92 6.31 1.99
CA CYS A 58 -2.16 5.15 1.54
C CYS A 58 -3.10 3.97 1.31
N VAL A 59 -2.84 3.21 0.25
CA VAL A 59 -3.45 1.91 -0.01
C VAL A 59 -2.31 0.91 -0.13
N ALA A 60 -2.47 -0.27 0.46
CA ALA A 60 -1.53 -1.38 0.37
C ALA A 60 -2.24 -2.66 -0.06
N LEU A 61 -1.54 -3.47 -0.86
CA LEU A 61 -2.04 -4.71 -1.45
C LEU A 61 -1.01 -5.83 -1.26
N ALA A 62 -1.47 -7.03 -0.98
CA ALA A 62 -0.68 -8.26 -1.13
C ALA A 62 -1.53 -9.36 -1.76
N VAL A 63 -0.90 -10.28 -2.48
CA VAL A 63 -1.58 -11.47 -3.02
C VAL A 63 -1.02 -12.71 -2.35
N ILE A 64 -1.87 -13.49 -1.70
CA ILE A 64 -1.52 -14.74 -1.02
C ILE A 64 -2.57 -15.79 -1.37
N ASN A 65 -2.12 -16.95 -1.88
CA ASN A 65 -3.00 -18.05 -2.31
C ASN A 65 -4.16 -17.59 -3.21
N ASP A 66 -3.83 -16.77 -4.21
CA ASP A 66 -4.78 -16.20 -5.19
C ASP A 66 -5.84 -15.26 -4.59
N GLU A 67 -5.73 -14.89 -3.32
CA GLU A 67 -6.55 -13.86 -2.66
C GLU A 67 -5.78 -12.55 -2.51
N TRP A 68 -6.43 -11.46 -2.88
CA TRP A 68 -5.92 -10.10 -2.75
C TRP A 68 -6.32 -9.50 -1.41
N LEU A 69 -5.35 -9.26 -0.54
CA LEU A 69 -5.54 -8.55 0.72
C LEU A 69 -5.35 -7.05 0.48
N VAL A 70 -6.37 -6.25 0.78
CA VAL A 70 -6.43 -4.84 0.41
C VAL A 70 -6.75 -3.98 1.61
N ALA A 71 -5.85 -3.06 1.97
CA ALA A 71 -6.06 -2.14 3.09
C ALA A 71 -5.86 -0.68 2.67
N ALA A 72 -6.49 0.22 3.41
CA ALA A 72 -6.29 1.66 3.32
C ALA A 72 -6.18 2.26 4.73
N ASN A 73 -5.39 3.34 4.88
CA ASN A 73 -5.18 3.94 6.20
C ASN A 73 -6.33 4.85 6.65
N SER A 74 -6.83 5.77 5.81
CA SER A 74 -7.91 6.69 6.22
C SER A 74 -9.16 6.64 5.35
N ARG A 75 -9.05 6.05 4.14
CA ARG A 75 -10.20 5.87 3.25
C ARG A 75 -10.81 4.51 3.45
N ARG A 76 -12.13 4.49 3.60
CA ARG A 76 -12.89 3.25 3.51
C ARG A 76 -12.89 2.78 2.06
N LEU A 77 -12.41 1.57 1.84
CA LEU A 77 -12.60 0.82 0.60
C LEU A 77 -13.88 0.01 0.73
N ASP A 78 -14.54 -0.21 -0.40
CA ASP A 78 -15.83 -0.89 -0.52
C ASP A 78 -15.80 -1.70 -1.82
N ASP A 79 -16.70 -2.68 -1.97
CA ASP A 79 -16.73 -3.64 -3.09
C ASP A 79 -16.67 -2.97 -4.47
N TRP A 80 -17.36 -1.84 -4.67
CA TRP A 80 -17.32 -1.10 -5.94
C TRP A 80 -15.91 -0.69 -6.36
N HIS A 81 -14.99 -0.43 -5.41
CA HIS A 81 -13.60 -0.13 -5.75
C HIS A 81 -12.88 -1.36 -6.30
N MET A 82 -13.22 -2.55 -5.80
CA MET A 82 -12.62 -3.81 -6.26
C MET A 82 -13.20 -4.20 -7.62
N GLU A 83 -14.49 -3.96 -7.86
CA GLU A 83 -15.14 -4.11 -9.16
C GLU A 83 -14.49 -3.21 -10.23
N GLU A 84 -14.27 -1.93 -9.93
CA GLU A 84 -13.57 -1.00 -10.82
C GLU A 84 -12.10 -1.43 -11.06
N LEU A 85 -11.41 -1.95 -10.03
CA LEU A 85 -10.07 -2.48 -10.21
C LEU A 85 -10.07 -3.76 -11.08
N ALA A 86 -11.02 -4.66 -10.90
CA ALA A 86 -11.15 -5.86 -11.74
C ALA A 86 -11.40 -5.48 -13.20
N GLN A 87 -12.23 -4.46 -13.44
CA GLN A 87 -12.45 -3.92 -14.77
C GLN A 87 -11.16 -3.32 -15.37
N GLU A 88 -10.40 -2.53 -14.60
CA GLU A 88 -9.12 -1.95 -15.05
C GLU A 88 -8.07 -3.04 -15.34
N LEU A 89 -8.03 -4.09 -14.53
CA LEU A 89 -7.11 -5.23 -14.71
C LEU A 89 -7.56 -6.18 -15.83
N GLY A 90 -8.84 -6.19 -16.18
CA GLY A 90 -9.42 -7.05 -17.20
C GLY A 90 -9.68 -8.50 -16.75
N PHE A 91 -9.75 -8.75 -15.45
CA PHE A 91 -10.08 -10.06 -14.87
C PHE A 91 -10.66 -9.95 -13.46
N ASP A 92 -11.49 -10.93 -13.10
CA ASP A 92 -12.02 -11.07 -11.74
C ASP A 92 -11.00 -11.72 -10.80
N PHE A 93 -11.00 -11.31 -9.54
CA PHE A 93 -10.13 -11.86 -8.51
C PHE A 93 -10.84 -11.96 -7.16
N THR A 94 -10.41 -12.91 -6.33
CA THR A 94 -10.86 -13.03 -4.93
C THR A 94 -10.13 -11.98 -4.11
N TYR A 95 -10.86 -11.30 -3.22
CA TYR A 95 -10.28 -10.27 -2.37
C TYR A 95 -10.85 -10.27 -0.96
N ALA A 96 -10.07 -9.71 -0.05
CA ALA A 96 -10.50 -9.28 1.27
C ALA A 96 -10.13 -7.81 1.47
N ILE A 97 -11.13 -6.99 1.81
CA ILE A 97 -10.89 -5.62 2.30
C ILE A 97 -10.54 -5.75 3.78
N VAL A 98 -9.29 -5.43 4.11
CA VAL A 98 -8.69 -5.60 5.42
C VAL A 98 -8.86 -4.32 6.23
N GLU A 99 -9.46 -4.47 7.41
CA GLU A 99 -9.56 -3.42 8.42
C GLU A 99 -8.97 -3.95 9.74
N ARG A 100 -7.76 -3.48 10.09
CA ARG A 100 -7.04 -3.87 11.31
C ARG A 100 -6.56 -2.63 12.09
N GLY A 101 -6.24 -2.81 13.37
CA GLY A 101 -5.80 -1.73 14.27
C GLY A 101 -6.92 -0.85 14.83
N GLN A 102 -6.55 0.28 15.45
CA GLN A 102 -7.47 1.22 16.14
C GLN A 102 -7.52 2.60 15.46
N GLY A 103 -7.27 2.66 14.15
CA GLY A 103 -7.30 3.89 13.34
C GLY A 103 -5.96 4.62 13.21
N GLY A 104 -4.90 4.14 13.86
CA GLY A 104 -3.52 4.62 13.66
C GLY A 104 -2.70 3.76 12.70
N MET A 105 -3.18 2.54 12.42
CA MET A 105 -2.46 1.53 11.65
C MET A 105 -2.40 1.87 10.16
N HIS A 106 -1.17 1.92 9.63
CA HIS A 106 -0.95 2.14 8.20
C HIS A 106 -1.40 0.93 7.40
N ALA A 107 -1.81 1.17 6.15
CA ALA A 107 -2.36 0.14 5.28
C ALA A 107 -1.45 -1.10 5.18
N GLU A 108 -0.14 -0.91 5.04
CA GLU A 108 0.84 -1.99 4.97
C GLU A 108 0.85 -2.85 6.24
N MET A 109 0.68 -2.22 7.41
CA MET A 109 0.68 -2.91 8.70
C MET A 109 -0.60 -3.71 8.88
N GLN A 110 -1.75 -3.16 8.45
CA GLN A 110 -3.02 -3.88 8.46
C GLN A 110 -2.94 -5.16 7.61
N VAL A 111 -2.35 -5.08 6.42
CA VAL A 111 -2.14 -6.26 5.57
C VAL A 111 -1.21 -7.27 6.27
N LEU A 112 -0.08 -6.84 6.86
CA LEU A 112 0.80 -7.76 7.58
C LEU A 112 0.12 -8.49 8.74
N GLU A 113 -0.71 -7.78 9.50
CA GLU A 113 -1.50 -8.36 10.58
C GLU A 113 -2.50 -9.39 10.07
N GLU A 114 -3.17 -9.10 8.94
CA GLU A 114 -4.08 -10.07 8.30
C GLU A 114 -3.36 -11.32 7.81
N ILE A 115 -2.19 -11.15 7.16
CA ILE A 115 -1.36 -12.28 6.71
C ILE A 115 -1.03 -13.19 7.88
N LYS A 116 -0.62 -12.60 9.01
CA LYS A 116 -0.28 -13.33 10.22
C LYS A 116 -1.51 -13.97 10.86
N ALA A 117 -2.63 -13.26 10.97
CA ALA A 117 -3.89 -13.79 11.50
C ALA A 117 -4.41 -14.98 10.69
N SER A 118 -4.19 -14.96 9.37
CA SER A 118 -4.48 -16.06 8.44
C SER A 118 -3.43 -17.18 8.46
N SER A 119 -2.49 -17.15 9.41
CA SER A 119 -1.41 -18.14 9.58
C SER A 119 -0.48 -18.28 8.37
N TYR A 120 -0.40 -17.26 7.53
CA TYR A 120 0.53 -17.20 6.40
C TYR A 120 1.84 -16.52 6.77
N SER A 121 2.88 -16.78 5.97
CA SER A 121 4.17 -16.12 6.12
C SER A 121 4.22 -14.87 5.24
N ALA A 122 4.59 -13.73 5.82
CA ALA A 122 4.88 -12.50 5.07
C ALA A 122 6.23 -12.55 4.33
N LYS A 123 7.06 -13.57 4.58
CA LYS A 123 8.40 -13.69 3.97
C LYS A 123 8.28 -13.85 2.46
N GLY A 124 8.88 -12.93 1.72
CA GLY A 124 8.88 -12.94 0.26
C GLY A 124 7.58 -12.48 -0.38
N VAL A 125 6.55 -12.14 0.41
CA VAL A 125 5.30 -11.54 -0.10
C VAL A 125 5.61 -10.16 -0.65
N HIS A 126 5.20 -9.90 -1.89
CA HIS A 126 5.27 -8.56 -2.48
C HIS A 126 4.09 -7.72 -2.01
N MET A 127 4.39 -6.63 -1.32
CA MET A 127 3.47 -5.57 -0.95
C MET A 127 3.49 -4.49 -2.05
N GLY A 128 2.35 -4.29 -2.72
CA GLY A 128 2.11 -3.11 -3.55
C GLY A 128 1.63 -1.95 -2.70
N ILE A 129 2.27 -0.79 -2.80
CA ILE A 129 1.96 0.36 -1.94
C ILE A 129 1.81 1.59 -2.82
N SER A 130 0.67 2.29 -2.68
CA SER A 130 0.30 3.42 -3.53
C SER A 130 1.31 4.58 -3.49
N LYS A 131 2.04 4.71 -2.38
CA LYS A 131 3.16 5.63 -2.19
C LYS A 131 4.34 4.95 -1.47
N PRO A 132 5.54 5.55 -1.45
CA PRO A 132 6.64 5.02 -0.65
C PRO A 132 6.21 4.92 0.81
N CYS A 133 6.47 3.78 1.46
CA CYS A 133 6.12 3.58 2.86
C CYS A 133 6.98 4.45 3.79
N CYS A 134 6.53 4.68 5.02
CA CYS A 134 7.33 5.38 6.01
C CYS A 134 8.48 4.50 6.53
N PHE A 135 9.40 5.11 7.28
CA PHE A 135 10.56 4.40 7.83
C PHE A 135 10.17 3.29 8.83
N ASP A 136 9.11 3.50 9.61
CA ASP A 136 8.65 2.52 10.60
C ASP A 136 8.00 1.31 9.91
N CYS A 137 7.09 1.54 8.94
CA CYS A 137 6.56 0.49 8.08
C CYS A 137 7.67 -0.29 7.37
N LYS A 138 8.66 0.41 6.80
CA LYS A 138 9.85 -0.19 6.19
C LYS A 138 10.58 -1.10 7.17
N THR A 139 10.80 -0.66 8.41
CA THR A 139 11.49 -1.45 9.43
C THR A 139 10.75 -2.74 9.78
N THR A 140 9.41 -2.66 9.89
CA THR A 140 8.57 -3.85 10.11
C THR A 140 8.58 -4.79 8.91
N LEU A 141 8.39 -4.27 7.69
CA LEU A 141 8.44 -5.04 6.44
C LEU A 141 9.80 -5.74 6.25
N ASP A 142 10.89 -5.05 6.58
CA ASP A 142 12.24 -5.62 6.54
C ASP A 142 12.39 -6.78 7.52
N THR A 143 11.88 -6.64 8.74
CA THR A 143 11.94 -7.65 9.81
C THR A 143 11.23 -8.94 9.40
N VAL A 144 10.03 -8.82 8.82
CA VAL A 144 9.26 -9.98 8.33
C VAL A 144 9.70 -10.47 6.95
N GLN A 145 10.71 -9.84 6.36
CA GLN A 145 11.23 -10.17 5.02
C GLN A 145 10.19 -10.03 3.89
N ALA A 146 9.23 -9.13 4.05
CA ALA A 146 8.31 -8.73 2.97
C ALA A 146 9.06 -7.89 1.93
N LEU A 147 8.57 -7.91 0.70
CA LEU A 147 9.14 -7.19 -0.43
C LEU A 147 8.27 -5.97 -0.74
N TYR A 148 8.89 -4.83 -1.03
CA TYR A 148 8.19 -3.57 -1.33
C TYR A 148 9.13 -2.66 -2.14
N SER A 149 8.57 -1.70 -2.89
CA SER A 149 9.33 -0.94 -3.89
C SER A 149 10.13 0.23 -3.30
N HIS A 150 9.49 1.10 -2.52
CA HIS A 150 10.04 2.38 -2.09
C HIS A 150 9.72 2.74 -0.64
N TYR A 151 10.60 3.52 0.00
CA TYR A 151 10.35 4.11 1.32
C TYR A 151 10.88 5.55 1.43
N HIS A 152 10.34 6.30 2.40
CA HIS A 152 10.81 7.64 2.78
C HIS A 152 11.14 7.72 4.27
N THR A 153 11.79 8.83 4.67
CA THR A 153 12.19 9.10 6.07
C THR A 153 11.50 10.33 6.66
N ASP A 154 10.49 10.87 5.98
CA ASP A 154 9.68 11.97 6.52
C ASP A 154 8.98 11.54 7.82
N THR A 155 8.84 12.47 8.77
CA THR A 155 8.16 12.27 10.05
C THR A 155 6.70 11.89 9.85
N VAL A 156 6.25 10.87 10.57
CA VAL A 156 4.86 10.41 10.59
C VAL A 156 4.27 10.72 11.97
N VAL A 157 3.05 11.26 12.00
CA VAL A 157 2.39 11.67 13.24
C VAL A 157 1.60 10.52 13.88
N ASN A 158 0.91 9.72 13.06
CA ASN A 158 0.11 8.59 13.51
C ASN A 158 0.69 7.32 12.90
N TRP A 159 1.19 6.41 13.73
CA TRP A 159 1.66 5.08 13.31
C TRP A 159 1.38 4.09 14.43
N GLU A 160 0.87 2.91 14.07
CA GLU A 160 0.54 1.82 14.98
C GLU A 160 1.23 0.55 14.43
N ALA A 161 1.92 -0.18 15.30
CA ALA A 161 2.58 -1.43 14.96
C ALA A 161 1.55 -2.55 14.77
N PRO A 162 1.74 -3.48 13.82
CA PRO A 162 0.90 -4.67 13.70
C PRO A 162 1.18 -5.66 14.84
N ASP A 163 0.16 -6.39 15.27
CA ASP A 163 0.36 -7.54 16.16
C ASP A 163 0.86 -8.74 15.34
N LEU A 164 2.15 -9.03 15.47
CA LEU A 164 2.82 -10.12 14.75
C LEU A 164 3.16 -11.31 15.64
N SER A 165 2.69 -11.32 16.90
CA SER A 165 2.98 -12.36 17.88
C SER A 165 2.43 -13.73 17.44
#